data_AF-A0A7J8BXM6-F1
#
_entry.id   AF-A0A7J8BXM6-F1
#
_cell.length_a   1.000
_cell.length_b   1.000
_cell.length_c   1.000
_cell.angle_alpha   90.00
_cell.angle_beta   90.00
_cell.angle_gamma   90.00
#
_symmetry.space_group_name_H-M   'P 1'
#
loop_
_entity.id
_entity.type
_entity.pdbx_description
1 polymer ?
#
loop_
_entity_poly.entity_id
_entity_poly.type
_entity_poly.pdbx_seq_one_letter_code
_entity_poly.pdbx_strand_id
1 'polypeptide(L)'
;MPALPLDQLQITHKDLKTGKLRTSPALHPEQKADRYFVLYKPPPKDNIPALVEEYLERATFVANDLDWLLALPHDKFWCQVIFDETLQKCLDSYLHYAPKFNSTPQHPQLCSP
;
A
#
# COMPACT_ATOMS: atom_id res chain seq x y z
N MET A 1 -4.97 26.69 -16.19
CA MET A 1 -6.15 26.62 -15.30
C MET A 1 -5.61 26.44 -13.88
N PRO A 2 -6.07 27.20 -12.87
CA PRO A 2 -5.65 26.95 -11.50
C PRO A 2 -6.13 25.56 -11.09
N ALA A 3 -5.22 24.68 -10.69
CA ALA A 3 -5.58 23.39 -10.14
C ALA A 3 -6.21 23.63 -8.76
N LEU A 4 -7.48 23.28 -8.58
CA LEU A 4 -8.07 23.28 -7.24
C LEU A 4 -7.36 22.22 -6.38
N PRO A 5 -7.10 22.51 -5.10
CA PRO A 5 -6.51 21.53 -4.20
C PRO A 5 -7.50 20.38 -3.97
N LEU A 6 -6.97 19.17 -3.74
CA LEU A 6 -7.75 17.94 -3.75
C LEU A 6 -8.87 17.91 -2.69
N ASP A 7 -8.65 18.56 -1.55
CA ASP A 7 -9.66 18.69 -0.48
C ASP A 7 -10.85 19.56 -0.88
N GLN A 8 -10.69 20.46 -1.85
CA GLN A 8 -11.74 21.33 -2.38
C GLN A 8 -12.30 20.85 -3.73
N LEU A 9 -11.68 19.83 -4.31
CA LEU A 9 -12.05 19.32 -5.63
C LEU A 9 -13.31 18.45 -5.53
N GLN A 10 -14.26 18.69 -6.44
CA GLN A 10 -15.49 17.92 -6.53
C GLN A 10 -15.51 17.12 -7.83
N ILE A 11 -15.77 15.82 -7.71
CA ILE A 11 -15.84 14.89 -8.84
C ILE A 11 -17.30 14.53 -9.06
N THR A 12 -17.77 14.72 -10.28
CA THR A 12 -19.09 14.27 -10.71
C THR A 12 -18.98 12.84 -11.23
N HIS A 13 -19.61 11.89 -10.55
CA HIS A 13 -19.69 10.50 -10.98
C HIS A 13 -21.14 10.10 -11.24
N LYS A 14 -21.34 9.07 -12.09
CA LYS A 14 -22.66 8.46 -12.24
C LYS A 14 -22.90 7.51 -11.07
N ASP A 15 -23.93 7.79 -10.30
CA ASP A 15 -24.39 6.92 -9.24
C ASP A 15 -24.93 5.63 -9.85
N LEU A 16 -24.30 4.49 -9.53
CA LEU A 16 -24.66 3.18 -10.09
C LEU A 16 -26.05 2.70 -9.65
N LYS A 17 -26.60 3.22 -8.53
CA LYS A 17 -27.90 2.81 -8.00
C LYS A 17 -29.07 3.61 -8.59
N THR A 18 -28.83 4.88 -8.89
CA THR A 18 -29.89 5.81 -9.35
C THR A 18 -29.71 6.28 -10.79
N GLY A 19 -28.56 5.99 -11.42
CA GLY A 19 -28.22 6.44 -12.78
C GLY A 19 -27.99 7.95 -12.89
N LYS A 20 -28.11 8.68 -11.79
CA LYS A 20 -28.04 10.15 -11.75
C LYS A 20 -26.58 10.60 -11.58
N LEU A 21 -26.23 11.71 -12.18
CA LEU A 21 -24.95 12.36 -11.93
C LEU A 21 -24.96 12.92 -10.52
N ARG A 22 -24.05 12.42 -9.67
CA ARG A 22 -23.85 12.90 -8.31
C ARG A 22 -22.47 13.55 -8.22
N THR A 23 -22.46 14.75 -7.68
CA THR A 23 -21.22 15.46 -7.38
C THR A 23 -20.83 15.13 -5.95
N SER A 24 -19.66 14.53 -5.77
CA SER A 24 -19.09 14.17 -4.48
C SER A 24 -17.72 14.83 -4.30
N PRO A 25 -17.25 15.04 -3.07
CA PRO A 25 -15.84 15.41 -2.86
C PRO A 25 -14.92 14.39 -3.53
N ALA A 26 -13.78 14.86 -4.04
CA ALA A 26 -12.77 14.01 -4.66
C ALA A 26 -12.26 12.96 -3.69
N LEU A 27 -12.13 13.32 -2.41
CA LEU A 27 -11.82 12.41 -1.31
C LEU A 27 -13.11 11.83 -0.73
N HIS A 28 -13.43 10.60 -1.09
CA HIS A 28 -14.59 9.90 -0.52
C HIS A 28 -14.27 8.42 -0.23
N PRO A 29 -14.76 7.84 0.88
CA PRO A 29 -14.52 6.44 1.21
C PRO A 29 -14.94 5.46 0.10
N GLU A 30 -16.01 5.78 -0.63
CA GLU A 30 -16.50 4.97 -1.75
C GLU A 30 -15.62 5.05 -3.01
N GLN A 31 -14.69 6.01 -3.09
CA GLN A 31 -13.72 6.10 -4.19
C GLN A 31 -12.46 5.27 -3.97
N LYS A 32 -12.23 4.78 -2.74
CA LYS A 32 -11.12 3.86 -2.48
C LYS A 32 -11.35 2.57 -3.25
N ALA A 33 -10.30 1.98 -3.81
CA ALA A 33 -10.40 0.67 -4.40
C ALA A 33 -10.61 -0.38 -3.30
N ASP A 34 -11.40 -1.41 -3.63
CA ASP A 34 -11.52 -2.59 -2.80
C ASP A 34 -10.32 -3.51 -3.03
N ARG A 35 -9.17 -3.07 -2.48
CA ARG A 35 -7.90 -3.80 -2.52
C ARG A 35 -7.45 -4.05 -1.09
N TYR A 36 -6.95 -5.26 -0.84
CA TYR A 36 -6.55 -5.69 0.49
C TYR A 36 -5.04 -5.74 0.60
N PHE A 37 -4.45 -4.90 1.46
CA PHE A 37 -3.01 -4.88 1.67
C PHE A 37 -2.61 -5.92 2.73
N VAL A 38 -1.77 -6.87 2.33
CA VAL A 38 -1.26 -7.90 3.24
C VAL A 38 -0.23 -7.31 4.20
N LEU A 39 -0.27 -7.70 5.48
CA LEU A 39 0.72 -7.24 6.45
C LEU A 39 2.11 -7.79 6.13
N TYR A 40 3.12 -6.92 6.18
CA TYR A 40 4.50 -7.32 6.04
C TYR A 40 4.92 -8.22 7.22
N LYS A 41 5.61 -9.32 6.89
CA LYS A 41 6.26 -10.18 7.88
C LYS A 41 7.76 -10.15 7.64
N PRO A 42 8.58 -10.10 8.71
CA PRO A 42 10.03 -10.13 8.56
C PRO A 42 10.50 -11.47 7.98
N PRO A 43 11.67 -11.49 7.33
CA PRO A 43 12.26 -12.72 6.83
C PRO A 43 12.54 -13.70 7.98
N PRO A 44 12.45 -15.01 7.72
CA PRO A 44 12.81 -16.02 8.71
C PRO A 44 14.28 -15.89 9.10
N LYS A 45 14.60 -16.20 10.37
CA LYS A 45 15.99 -16.23 10.87
C LYS A 45 16.75 -17.43 10.33
N ASP A 46 16.03 -18.50 10.05
CA ASP A 46 16.58 -19.74 9.50
C ASP A 46 16.46 -19.70 7.98
N ASN A 47 17.54 -20.05 7.27
CA ASN A 47 17.55 -20.17 5.79
C ASN A 47 16.83 -21.44 5.30
N ILE A 48 15.65 -21.71 5.85
CA ILE A 48 14.80 -22.82 5.42
C ILE A 48 14.13 -22.38 4.10
N PRO A 49 14.36 -23.10 2.98
CA PRO A 49 13.88 -22.68 1.66
C PRO A 49 12.39 -22.36 1.62
N ALA A 50 11.54 -23.21 2.23
CA ALA A 50 10.10 -23.02 2.26
C ALA A 50 9.66 -21.73 2.99
N LEU A 51 10.35 -21.33 4.07
CA LEU A 51 10.02 -20.10 4.81
C LEU A 51 10.49 -18.86 4.05
N VAL A 52 11.62 -18.96 3.36
CA VAL A 52 12.13 -17.87 2.50
C VAL A 52 11.21 -17.66 1.30
N GLU A 53 10.74 -18.74 0.67
CA GLU A 53 9.77 -18.67 -0.43
C GLU A 53 8.45 -18.04 0.03
N GLU A 54 7.89 -18.43 1.18
CA GLU A 54 6.68 -17.80 1.73
C GLU A 54 6.89 -16.29 1.96
N TYR A 55 8.04 -15.91 2.50
CA TYR A 55 8.39 -14.51 2.71
C TYR A 55 8.48 -13.76 1.38
N LEU A 56 9.18 -14.31 0.38
CA LEU A 56 9.35 -13.68 -0.92
C LEU A 56 8.03 -13.52 -1.64
N GLU A 57 7.14 -14.52 -1.59
CA GLU A 57 5.81 -14.44 -2.17
C GLU A 57 4.99 -13.32 -1.51
N ARG A 58 5.00 -13.26 -0.17
CA ARG A 58 4.31 -12.19 0.58
C ARG A 58 4.91 -10.81 0.31
N ALA A 59 6.23 -10.69 0.25
CA ALA A 59 6.91 -9.45 -0.09
C ALA A 59 6.58 -8.99 -1.52
N THR A 60 6.44 -9.94 -2.45
CA THR A 60 6.03 -9.67 -3.83
C THR A 60 4.60 -9.15 -3.89
N PHE A 61 3.66 -9.70 -3.11
CA PHE A 61 2.31 -9.16 -3.01
C PHE A 61 2.32 -7.71 -2.51
N VAL A 62 3.03 -7.44 -1.41
CA VAL A 62 3.15 -6.07 -0.87
C VAL A 62 3.78 -5.12 -1.90
N ALA A 63 4.84 -5.55 -2.58
CA ALA A 63 5.49 -4.74 -3.61
C ALA A 63 4.55 -4.44 -4.79
N ASN A 64 3.83 -5.44 -5.31
CA ASN A 64 2.87 -5.26 -6.40
C ASN A 64 1.69 -4.38 -6.00
N ASP A 65 1.24 -4.46 -4.75
CA ASP A 65 0.16 -3.62 -4.24
C ASP A 65 0.60 -2.17 -4.08
N LEU A 66 1.84 -1.94 -3.62
CA LEU A 66 2.44 -0.61 -3.55
C LEU A 66 2.75 -0.04 -4.93
N ASP A 67 3.21 -0.84 -5.89
CA ASP A 67 3.48 -0.38 -7.25
C ASP A 67 2.20 0.11 -7.93
N TRP A 68 1.12 -0.65 -7.82
CA TRP A 68 -0.20 -0.20 -8.26
C TRP A 68 -0.67 1.05 -7.52
N LEU A 69 -0.45 1.15 -6.21
CA LEU A 69 -0.83 2.33 -5.42
C LEU A 69 -0.11 3.57 -5.96
N LEU A 70 1.18 3.46 -6.28
CA LEU A 70 1.99 4.54 -6.86
C LEU A 70 1.61 4.85 -8.32
N ALA A 71 1.05 3.89 -9.04
CA ALA A 71 0.53 4.08 -10.39
C ALA A 71 -0.86 4.77 -10.41
N LEU A 72 -1.52 4.92 -9.25
CA LEU A 72 -2.81 5.61 -9.19
C LEU A 72 -2.66 7.11 -9.45
N PRO A 73 -3.69 7.74 -10.04
CA PRO A 73 -3.75 9.19 -10.10
C PRO A 73 -3.88 9.78 -8.69
N HIS A 74 -3.41 11.01 -8.53
CA HIS A 74 -3.27 11.69 -7.24
C HIS A 74 -4.53 11.63 -6.37
N ASP A 75 -5.71 11.87 -6.95
CA ASP A 75 -7.01 11.79 -6.27
C ASP A 75 -7.29 10.41 -5.67
N LYS A 76 -7.08 9.36 -6.46
CA LYS A 76 -7.32 7.97 -6.02
C LYS A 76 -6.27 7.48 -5.03
N PHE A 77 -5.01 7.89 -5.23
CA PHE A 77 -3.93 7.59 -4.29
C PHE A 77 -4.29 8.10 -2.89
N TRP A 78 -4.66 9.38 -2.78
CA TRP A 78 -5.04 9.96 -1.48
C TRP A 78 -6.32 9.36 -0.92
N CYS A 79 -7.31 9.01 -1.75
CA CYS A 79 -8.47 8.25 -1.27
C CYS A 79 -8.05 6.92 -0.64
N GLN A 80 -7.16 6.18 -1.28
CA GLN A 80 -6.68 4.91 -0.75
C GLN A 80 -5.92 5.12 0.56
N VAL A 81 -4.95 6.04 0.60
CA VAL A 81 -4.10 6.29 1.77
C VAL A 81 -4.89 6.78 2.99
N ILE A 82 -5.91 7.60 2.77
CA ILE A 82 -6.71 8.19 3.85
C ILE A 82 -7.76 7.21 4.37
N PHE A 83 -8.45 6.48 3.48
CA PHE A 83 -9.61 5.66 3.84
C PHE A 83 -9.34 4.16 3.97
N ASP A 84 -8.17 3.67 3.55
CA ASP A 84 -7.81 2.26 3.68
C ASP A 84 -6.94 2.00 4.92
N GLU A 85 -7.59 1.49 5.97
CA GLU A 85 -6.90 1.06 7.18
C GLU A 85 -5.93 -0.11 6.94
N THR A 86 -6.18 -0.97 5.95
CA THR A 86 -5.31 -2.13 5.69
C THR A 86 -3.98 -1.68 5.12
N LEU A 87 -3.98 -0.67 4.25
CA LEU A 87 -2.78 -0.02 3.74
C LEU A 87 -1.97 0.60 4.89
N GLN A 88 -2.61 1.33 5.79
CA GLN A 88 -1.95 1.92 6.95
C GLN A 88 -1.30 0.86 7.83
N LYS A 89 -2.01 -0.24 8.14
CA LYS A 89 -1.47 -1.36 8.93
C LYS A 89 -0.34 -2.10 8.20
N CYS A 90 -0.42 -2.24 6.88
CA CYS A 90 0.63 -2.82 6.04
C CYS A 90 1.91 -1.98 6.12
N LEU A 91 1.81 -0.67 5.92
CA LEU A 91 2.93 0.27 6.00
C LEU A 91 3.51 0.32 7.42
N ASP A 92 2.65 0.37 8.45
CA ASP A 92 3.07 0.34 9.86
C ASP A 92 3.85 -0.95 10.18
N SER A 93 3.32 -2.09 9.75
CA SER A 93 4.00 -3.39 9.90
C SER A 93 5.36 -3.40 9.17
N TYR A 94 5.42 -2.86 7.96
CA TYR A 94 6.68 -2.76 7.22
C TYR A 94 7.69 -1.90 7.98
N LEU A 95 7.32 -0.70 8.43
CA LEU A 95 8.21 0.20 9.17
C LEU A 95 8.64 -0.37 10.53
N HIS A 96 7.78 -1.16 11.17
CA HIS A 96 8.08 -1.79 12.45
C HIS A 96 9.03 -2.99 12.32
N TYR A 97 8.77 -3.87 11.35
CA TYR A 97 9.50 -5.14 11.19
C TYR A 97 10.63 -5.10 10.16
N ALA A 98 10.74 -4.05 9.34
CA ALA A 98 11.83 -3.91 8.39
C ALA A 98 13.18 -3.93 9.16
N PRO A 99 14.14 -4.75 8.70
CA PRO A 99 15.43 -4.83 9.35
C PRO A 99 16.11 -3.46 9.30
N LYS A 100 16.36 -2.89 10.48
CA LYS A 100 17.08 -1.63 10.58
C LYS A 100 18.54 -1.89 10.26
N PHE A 101 19.16 -1.06 9.43
CA PHE A 101 20.59 -1.16 9.12
C PHE A 101 21.48 -1.19 10.38
N ASN A 102 21.00 -0.60 11.49
CA ASN A 102 21.70 -0.56 12.77
C ASN A 102 21.39 -1.74 13.71
N SER A 103 20.48 -2.65 13.37
CA SER A 103 20.37 -3.92 14.09
C SER A 103 21.48 -4.84 13.57
N THR A 104 22.44 -5.14 14.44
CA THR A 104 23.56 -6.07 14.25
C THR A 104 23.28 -7.15 13.20
N PRO A 105 24.21 -7.43 12.27
CA PRO A 105 24.01 -8.40 11.20
C PRO A 105 23.65 -9.76 11.79
N GLN A 106 22.40 -10.19 11.61
CA GLN A 106 21.96 -11.53 11.97
C GLN A 106 22.33 -12.58 10.91
N HIS A 107 23.29 -12.27 10.04
CA HIS A 107 23.95 -13.29 9.24
C HIS A 107 25.46 -13.04 9.17
N PRO A 108 26.30 -14.01 9.58
CA PRO A 108 27.64 -14.10 9.06
C PRO A 108 27.55 -14.65 7.62
N GLN A 109 28.41 -14.14 6.74
CA GLN A 109 28.77 -14.70 5.43
C GLN A 109 27.79 -14.47 4.26
N LEU A 110 27.76 -13.25 3.70
CA LEU A 110 27.70 -13.08 2.24
C LEU A 110 28.51 -11.84 1.81
N CYS A 111 29.72 -11.76 2.32
CA CYS A 111 30.79 -10.93 1.78
C CYS A 111 32.04 -11.80 1.86
N SER A 112 32.32 -12.51 0.77
CA SER A 112 33.66 -13.00 0.48
C SER A 112 34.19 -12.23 -0.73
N PRO A 113 35.50 -11.94 -0.77
CA PRO A 113 36.15 -11.05 -1.73
C PRO A 113 36.17 -11.57 -3.17
#